data_AF-A0A8T3ZZP2-F1
#
_entry.id   AF-A0A8T3ZZP2-F1
#
_cell.length_a   1.000
_cell.length_b   1.000
_cell.length_c   1.000
_cell.angle_alpha   90.00
_cell.angle_beta   90.00
_cell.angle_gamma   90.00
#
_symmetry.space_group_name_H-M   'P 1'
#
loop_
_entity.id
_entity.type
_entity.pdbx_description
1 polymer ?
#
loop_
_entity_poly.entity_id
_entity_poly.type
_entity_poly.pdbx_seq_one_letter_code
_entity_poly.pdbx_strand_id
1 'polypeptide(L)'
;MDELAELKEKFIIEMGKYEKENLAELVKRTMNFCVVDKSGKVVITFKRLTDKEQIKIALIARFLASELTKGNIPREVTAEELVLSLKQKKSIIAARLKEIKDEGDAERLSRGTYTITSYKLTKMLDELEKKILSKK
;
A
#
# COMPACT_ATOMS: atom_id res chain seq x y z
N MET A 1 27.52 -28.63 -17.68
CA MET A 1 26.47 -27.60 -17.52
C MET A 1 26.91 -26.73 -16.36
N ASP A 2 27.11 -25.44 -16.60
CA ASP A 2 27.62 -24.51 -15.60
C ASP A 2 26.57 -24.30 -14.50
N GLU A 3 26.88 -24.76 -13.29
CA GLU A 3 26.10 -24.50 -12.07
C GLU A 3 25.84 -22.99 -11.88
N LEU A 4 26.79 -22.16 -12.33
CA LEU A 4 26.66 -20.70 -12.36
C LEU A 4 25.55 -20.21 -13.32
N ALA A 5 25.32 -20.88 -14.45
CA ALA A 5 24.30 -20.51 -15.41
C ALA A 5 22.90 -20.84 -14.88
N GLU A 6 22.73 -22.00 -14.25
CA GLU A 6 21.47 -22.36 -13.57
C GLU A 6 21.16 -21.44 -12.39
N LEU A 7 22.17 -21.09 -11.59
CA LEU A 7 22.01 -20.12 -10.51
C LEU A 7 21.65 -18.74 -11.06
N LYS A 8 22.23 -18.34 -12.19
CA LYS A 8 21.93 -17.04 -12.82
C LYS A 8 20.49 -16.98 -13.33
N GLU A 9 19.95 -18.04 -13.91
CA GLU A 9 18.53 -18.10 -14.31
C GLU A 9 17.56 -18.18 -13.12
N LYS A 10 17.97 -18.81 -12.02
CA LYS A 10 17.15 -18.89 -10.78
C LYS A 10 17.25 -17.61 -9.93
N PHE A 11 18.34 -16.86 -10.00
CA PHE A 11 18.61 -15.66 -9.20
C PHE A 11 18.29 -14.35 -9.95
N ILE A 12 18.50 -14.30 -11.27
CA ILE A 12 18.13 -13.18 -12.15
C ILE A 12 16.78 -13.49 -12.77
N ILE A 13 15.73 -13.23 -12.00
CA ILE A 13 14.34 -13.38 -12.43
C ILE A 13 13.88 -12.02 -12.99
N GLU A 14 13.14 -11.99 -14.10
CA GLU A 14 12.37 -10.82 -14.49
C GLU A 14 11.42 -10.45 -13.32
N MET A 15 11.71 -9.34 -12.61
CA MET A 15 10.95 -8.91 -11.43
C MET A 15 9.42 -8.94 -11.66
N GLY A 16 8.97 -8.63 -12.88
CA GLY A 16 7.56 -8.58 -13.24
C GLY A 16 6.78 -9.91 -13.20
N LYS A 17 7.46 -11.08 -13.12
CA LYS A 17 6.78 -12.38 -13.02
C LYS A 17 6.53 -12.78 -11.55
N TYR A 18 7.48 -12.50 -10.66
CA TYR A 18 7.34 -12.71 -9.22
C TYR A 18 6.38 -11.69 -8.58
N GLU A 19 6.33 -10.47 -9.12
CA GLU A 19 5.40 -9.42 -8.67
C GLU A 19 3.92 -9.77 -8.90
N LYS A 20 3.58 -10.53 -9.95
CA LYS A 20 2.17 -10.82 -10.29
C LYS A 20 1.52 -11.88 -9.40
N GLU A 21 2.24 -12.95 -9.05
CA GLU A 21 1.74 -13.97 -8.12
C GLU A 21 1.60 -13.41 -6.71
N ASN A 22 2.52 -12.53 -6.31
CA ASN A 22 2.47 -11.82 -5.02
C ASN A 22 1.35 -10.76 -5.01
N LEU A 23 1.10 -10.07 -6.13
CA LEU A 23 0.08 -9.02 -6.20
C LEU A 23 -1.32 -9.55 -5.88
N ALA A 24 -1.71 -10.70 -6.43
CA ALA A 24 -3.02 -11.29 -6.18
C ALA A 24 -3.23 -11.63 -4.70
N GLU A 25 -2.18 -12.12 -4.02
CA GLU A 25 -2.22 -12.39 -2.59
C GLU A 25 -2.32 -11.10 -1.77
N LEU A 26 -1.47 -10.11 -2.06
CA LEU A 26 -1.48 -8.80 -1.40
C LEU A 26 -2.83 -8.09 -1.54
N VAL A 27 -3.47 -8.20 -2.71
CA VAL A 27 -4.82 -7.68 -2.95
C VAL A 27 -5.83 -8.40 -2.08
N LYS A 28 -5.86 -9.74 -2.10
CA LYS A 28 -6.79 -10.53 -1.27
C LYS A 28 -6.65 -10.19 0.22
N ARG A 29 -5.42 -10.05 0.70
CA ARG A 29 -5.12 -9.66 2.08
C ARG A 29 -5.62 -8.25 2.40
N THR A 30 -5.35 -7.29 1.51
CA THR A 30 -5.79 -5.88 1.66
C THR A 30 -7.32 -5.74 1.61
N MET A 31 -8.01 -6.58 0.84
CA MET A 31 -9.48 -6.60 0.75
C MET A 31 -10.19 -6.90 2.08
N ASN A 32 -9.50 -7.52 3.03
CA ASN A 32 -10.04 -7.74 4.38
C ASN A 32 -10.25 -6.42 5.15
N PHE A 33 -9.58 -5.34 4.73
CA PHE A 33 -9.58 -4.06 5.45
C PHE A 33 -10.24 -2.92 4.69
N CYS A 34 -10.22 -2.97 3.35
CA CYS A 34 -10.73 -1.89 2.52
C CYS A 34 -11.13 -2.36 1.12
N VAL A 35 -11.82 -1.49 0.40
CA VAL A 35 -12.10 -1.62 -1.04
C VAL A 35 -11.74 -0.33 -1.75
N VAL A 36 -11.39 -0.41 -3.03
CA VAL A 36 -11.10 0.76 -3.88
C VAL A 36 -12.18 0.85 -4.95
N ASP A 37 -12.81 2.01 -5.09
CA ASP A 37 -13.78 2.22 -6.17
C ASP A 37 -13.11 2.50 -7.51
N LYS A 38 -13.90 2.58 -8.59
CA LYS A 38 -13.40 2.83 -9.95
C LYS A 38 -12.77 4.23 -10.12
N SER A 39 -13.14 5.20 -9.29
CA SER A 39 -12.52 6.53 -9.27
C SER A 39 -11.19 6.53 -8.52
N GLY A 40 -10.95 5.47 -7.75
CA GLY A 40 -9.77 5.31 -6.93
C GLY A 40 -9.92 5.70 -5.47
N LYS A 41 -11.14 6.03 -5.04
CA LYS A 41 -11.42 6.32 -3.65
C LYS A 41 -11.29 5.05 -2.82
N VAL A 42 -10.55 5.12 -1.72
CA VAL A 42 -10.42 4.00 -0.77
C VAL A 42 -11.53 4.09 0.27
N VAL A 43 -12.24 2.99 0.46
CA VAL A 43 -13.27 2.83 1.49
C VAL A 43 -12.82 1.78 2.50
N ILE A 44 -12.58 2.20 3.73
CA ILE A 44 -12.21 1.31 4.83
C ILE A 44 -13.46 0.54 5.30
N THR A 45 -13.38 -0.79 5.29
CA THR A 45 -14.48 -1.69 5.72
C THR A 45 -14.28 -2.18 7.16
N PHE A 46 -13.04 -2.21 7.66
CA PHE A 46 -12.72 -2.66 9.01
C PHE A 46 -12.82 -1.51 10.05
N LYS A 47 -13.68 -1.67 11.06
CA LYS A 47 -14.06 -0.58 11.98
C LYS A 47 -13.05 -0.27 13.10
N ARG A 48 -12.07 -1.14 13.39
CA ARG A 48 -11.13 -0.99 14.53
C ARG A 48 -9.73 -0.53 14.12
N LEU A 49 -9.63 0.30 13.09
CA LEU A 49 -8.35 0.88 12.64
C LEU A 49 -8.13 2.27 13.25
N THR A 50 -6.93 2.51 13.74
CA THR A 50 -6.44 3.85 14.10
C THR A 50 -6.26 4.71 12.85
N ASP A 51 -6.23 6.03 13.02
CA ASP A 51 -6.06 6.96 11.89
C ASP A 51 -4.82 6.64 11.05
N LYS A 52 -3.72 6.26 11.71
CA LYS A 52 -2.47 5.88 11.03
C LYS A 52 -2.62 4.59 10.22
N GLU A 53 -3.28 3.59 10.78
CA GLU A 53 -3.52 2.31 10.09
C GLU A 53 -4.45 2.49 8.88
N GLN A 54 -5.48 3.33 9.01
CA GLN A 54 -6.36 3.68 7.88
C GLN A 54 -5.59 4.32 6.74
N ILE A 55 -4.68 5.24 7.05
CA ILE A 55 -3.84 5.90 6.02
C ILE A 55 -2.87 4.92 5.38
N LYS A 56 -2.19 4.06 6.17
CA LYS A 56 -1.29 3.04 5.61
C LYS A 56 -2.04 2.09 4.67
N ILE A 57 -3.21 1.61 5.09
CA ILE A 57 -4.06 0.74 4.25
C ILE A 57 -4.50 1.48 2.98
N ALA A 58 -4.87 2.75 3.08
CA ALA A 58 -5.26 3.54 1.91
C ALA A 58 -4.11 3.70 0.89
N LEU A 59 -2.89 3.95 1.35
CA LEU A 59 -1.71 4.03 0.48
C LEU A 59 -1.40 2.68 -0.19
N ILE A 60 -1.46 1.58 0.58
CA ILE A 60 -1.25 0.22 0.05
C ILE A 60 -2.33 -0.10 -0.99
N ALA A 61 -3.60 0.12 -0.67
CA ALA A 61 -4.71 -0.16 -1.55
C ALA A 61 -4.63 0.65 -2.86
N ARG A 62 -4.19 1.91 -2.77
CA ARG A 62 -3.97 2.74 -3.95
C ARG A 62 -2.88 2.19 -4.86
N PHE A 63 -1.75 1.82 -4.27
CA PHE A 63 -0.64 1.23 -5.01
C PHE A 63 -1.09 -0.05 -5.72
N LEU A 64 -1.74 -0.97 -5.00
CA LEU A 64 -2.24 -2.23 -5.58
C LEU A 64 -3.29 -2.00 -6.67
N ALA A 65 -4.17 -1.01 -6.51
CA ALA A 65 -5.16 -0.66 -7.52
C ALA A 65 -4.52 -0.09 -8.80
N SER A 66 -3.43 0.68 -8.68
CA SER A 66 -2.63 1.12 -9.81
C SER A 66 -2.04 -0.06 -10.57
N GLU A 67 -1.42 -1.01 -9.85
CA GLU A 67 -0.84 -2.22 -10.46
C GLU A 67 -1.91 -3.05 -11.21
N LEU A 68 -3.07 -3.27 -10.59
CA LEU A 68 -4.18 -4.03 -11.18
C LEU A 68 -4.76 -3.36 -12.43
N THR A 69 -4.80 -2.03 -12.46
CA THR A 69 -5.38 -1.26 -13.57
C THR A 69 -4.34 -0.74 -14.56
N LYS A 70 -3.08 -1.16 -14.41
CA LYS A 70 -1.94 -0.72 -15.23
C LYS A 70 -1.81 0.81 -15.27
N GLY A 71 -2.00 1.46 -14.13
CA GLY A 71 -1.84 2.90 -13.94
C GLY A 71 -3.05 3.76 -14.32
N ASN A 72 -4.18 3.18 -14.76
CA ASN A 72 -5.41 3.95 -14.96
C ASN A 72 -5.90 4.60 -13.65
N ILE A 73 -5.62 3.92 -12.53
CA ILE A 73 -5.79 4.43 -11.19
C ILE A 73 -4.40 4.90 -10.69
N PRO A 74 -4.17 6.19 -10.42
CA PRO A 74 -2.87 6.66 -9.93
C PRO A 74 -2.48 5.99 -8.61
N ARG A 75 -1.22 5.55 -8.48
CA ARG A 75 -0.66 5.03 -7.22
C ARG A 75 -0.44 6.13 -6.19
N GLU A 76 -0.23 7.35 -6.66
CA GLU A 76 -0.04 8.53 -5.83
C GLU A 76 -1.36 8.94 -5.17
N VAL A 77 -1.28 9.35 -3.91
CA VAL A 77 -2.42 9.85 -3.15
C VAL A 77 -2.08 11.20 -2.55
N THR A 78 -2.98 12.15 -2.74
CA THR A 78 -2.90 13.46 -2.10
C THR A 78 -3.48 13.41 -0.68
N ALA A 79 -2.98 14.28 0.19
CA ALA A 79 -3.55 14.46 1.53
C ALA A 79 -5.04 14.84 1.47
N GLU A 80 -5.49 15.51 0.41
CA GLU A 80 -6.88 15.94 0.24
C GLU A 80 -7.79 14.77 -0.14
N GLU A 81 -7.34 13.87 -1.02
CA GLU A 81 -8.04 12.60 -1.30
C GLU A 81 -8.19 11.76 -0.03
N LEU A 82 -7.18 11.70 0.83
CA LEU A 82 -7.25 10.98 2.10
C LEU A 82 -8.25 11.62 3.08
N VAL A 83 -8.29 12.95 3.16
CA VAL A 83 -9.29 13.68 3.96
C VAL A 83 -10.71 13.32 3.50
N LEU A 84 -10.95 13.31 2.19
CA LEU A 84 -12.27 12.99 1.63
C LEU A 84 -12.64 11.50 1.76
N SER A 85 -11.65 10.61 1.60
CA SER A 85 -11.85 9.16 1.65
C SER A 85 -12.07 8.65 3.07
N LEU A 86 -11.23 9.11 4.01
CA LEU A 86 -11.24 8.67 5.41
C LEU A 86 -12.13 9.54 6.30
N LYS A 87 -12.66 10.66 5.78
CA LYS A 87 -13.50 11.63 6.52
C LYS A 87 -12.83 12.15 7.80
N GLN A 88 -11.51 12.36 7.73
CA GLN A 88 -10.68 12.83 8.84
C GLN A 88 -10.23 14.28 8.65
N LYS A 89 -9.84 14.95 9.74
CA LYS A 89 -9.33 16.32 9.69
C LYS A 89 -7.99 16.38 8.96
N LYS A 90 -7.79 17.42 8.15
CA LYS A 90 -6.54 17.69 7.40
C LYS A 90 -5.29 17.68 8.29
N SER A 91 -5.38 18.20 9.51
CA SER A 91 -4.29 18.20 10.49
C SER A 91 -3.87 16.79 10.93
N ILE A 92 -4.84 15.89 11.15
CA ILE A 92 -4.60 14.49 11.52
C ILE A 92 -3.92 13.77 10.35
N ILE A 93 -4.49 13.89 9.14
CA ILE A 93 -3.91 13.29 7.93
C ILE A 93 -2.47 13.76 7.72
N ALA A 94 -2.20 15.06 7.79
CA ALA A 94 -0.87 15.61 7.58
C ALA A 94 0.14 15.12 8.63
N ALA A 95 -0.25 15.06 9.90
CA ALA A 95 0.60 14.56 10.98
C ALA A 95 0.95 13.08 10.76
N ARG A 96 -0.06 12.25 10.47
CA ARG A 96 0.15 10.81 10.25
C ARG A 96 0.92 10.51 8.97
N LEU A 97 0.68 11.23 7.88
CA LEU A 97 1.48 11.09 6.65
C LEU A 97 2.95 11.44 6.88
N LYS A 98 3.22 12.47 7.70
CA LYS A 98 4.58 12.79 8.10
C LYS A 98 5.20 11.64 8.89
N GLU A 99 4.52 11.12 9.91
CA GLU A 99 5.02 9.97 10.69
C GLU A 99 5.29 8.74 9.81
N ILE A 100 4.37 8.39 8.91
CA ILE A 100 4.52 7.23 8.01
C ILE A 100 5.71 7.43 7.06
N LYS A 101 5.91 8.66 6.58
CA LYS A 101 7.08 9.01 5.77
C LYS A 101 8.37 8.90 6.59
N ASP A 102 8.38 9.40 7.81
CA ASP A 102 9.56 9.39 8.69
C ASP A 102 9.94 7.95 9.11
N GLU A 103 8.97 7.03 9.17
CA GLU A 103 9.17 5.57 9.32
C GLU A 103 9.73 4.90 8.04
N GLY A 104 9.74 5.62 6.92
CA GLY A 104 10.17 5.12 5.61
C GLY A 104 9.17 4.17 4.96
N ASP A 105 7.93 4.18 5.41
CA ASP A 105 6.82 3.35 4.94
C ASP A 105 6.08 4.00 3.75
N ALA A 106 6.21 5.32 3.63
CA ALA A 106 5.72 6.07 2.48
C ALA A 106 6.79 7.05 1.98
N GLU A 107 6.69 7.37 0.69
CA GLU A 107 7.52 8.34 0.01
C GLU A 107 6.68 9.57 -0.31
N ARG A 108 7.28 10.76 -0.15
CA ARG A 108 6.65 12.01 -0.56
C ARG A 108 7.20 12.40 -1.92
N LEU A 109 6.35 12.36 -2.94
CA LEU A 109 6.75 12.68 -4.31
C LEU A 109 6.75 14.19 -4.57
N SER A 110 5.76 14.89 -4.00
CA SER A 110 5.65 16.35 -4.09
C SER A 110 4.90 16.91 -2.88
N ARG A 111 4.65 18.22 -2.88
CA ARG A 111 4.02 18.88 -1.73
C ARG A 111 2.58 18.38 -1.54
N GLY A 112 2.39 17.45 -0.60
CA GLY A 112 1.06 16.94 -0.24
C GLY A 112 0.68 15.64 -0.94
N THR A 113 1.58 15.08 -1.75
CA THR A 113 1.37 13.86 -2.53
C THR A 113 2.33 12.77 -2.09
N TYR A 114 1.79 11.58 -1.85
CA TYR A 114 2.48 10.46 -1.23
C TYR A 114 2.22 9.16 -1.99
N THR A 115 3.18 8.23 -1.93
CA THR A 115 3.02 6.84 -2.39
C THR A 115 3.62 5.91 -1.34
N ILE A 116 3.31 4.62 -1.42
CA ILE A 116 3.92 3.60 -0.57
C ILE A 116 5.36 3.31 -1.02
N THR A 117 6.22 2.95 -0.07
CA THR A 117 7.55 2.40 -0.36
C THR A 117 7.40 0.94 -0.84
N SER A 118 7.45 0.69 -2.14
CA SER A 118 7.06 -0.58 -2.77
C SER A 118 7.79 -1.82 -2.20
N TYR A 119 9.11 -1.73 -1.98
CA TYR A 119 9.90 -2.85 -1.45
C TYR A 119 9.60 -3.20 0.02
N LYS A 120 8.87 -2.35 0.75
CA LYS A 120 8.42 -2.62 2.13
C LYS A 120 6.96 -3.06 2.20
N LEU A 121 6.21 -3.03 1.09
CA LEU A 121 4.77 -3.23 1.08
C LEU A 121 4.35 -4.52 1.81
N THR A 122 4.97 -5.65 1.49
CA THR A 122 4.67 -6.94 2.12
C THR A 122 4.88 -6.90 3.64
N LYS A 123 6.05 -6.39 4.07
CA LYS A 123 6.38 -6.25 5.50
C LYS A 123 5.39 -5.34 6.22
N MET A 124 5.02 -4.22 5.61
CA MET A 124 4.05 -3.29 6.17
C MET A 124 2.67 -3.93 6.33
N LEU A 125 2.23 -4.70 5.34
CA LEU A 125 0.96 -5.42 5.40
C LEU A 125 0.98 -6.50 6.49
N ASP A 126 2.08 -7.25 6.63
CA ASP A 126 2.27 -8.23 7.72
C ASP A 126 2.18 -7.56 9.10
N GLU A 127 2.84 -6.42 9.28
CA GLU A 127 2.83 -5.67 10.54
C GLU A 127 1.44 -5.10 10.86
N LEU A 128 0.72 -4.59 9.85
CA LEU A 128 -0.65 -4.13 9.99
C LEU A 128 -1.57 -5.27 10.39
N GLU A 129 -1.52 -6.41 9.70
CA GLU A 129 -2.32 -7.59 10.02
C GLU A 129 -2.07 -8.07 11.44
N LYS A 130 -0.82 -8.19 11.87
CA LYS A 130 -0.47 -8.57 13.25
C LYS A 130 -1.05 -7.61 14.28
N LYS A 131 -0.93 -6.30 14.06
CA LYS A 131 -1.47 -5.25 14.96
C LYS A 131 -2.99 -5.22 14.98
N ILE A 132 -3.65 -5.56 13.87
CA ILE A 132 -5.10 -5.56 13.77
C ILE A 132 -5.68 -6.84 14.38
N LEU A 133 -5.05 -7.99 14.15
CA LEU A 133 -5.46 -9.27 14.74
C LEU A 133 -5.28 -9.29 16.26
N SER A 134 -4.28 -8.60 16.80
CA SER A 134 -4.13 -8.46 18.26
C SER A 134 -5.20 -7.56 18.92
N LYS A 135 -6.02 -6.85 18.12
CA LYS A 135 -7.14 -6.01 18.58
C LYS A 135 -8.52 -6.68 18.40
N LYS A 136 -8.57 -7.88 17.81
CA LYS A 136 -9.82 -8.65 17.66
C LYS A 136 -10.24 -9.19 19.02
#